data_AF-H6TNM5-F1
#
_entry.id   AF-H6TNM5-F1
#
_cell.length_a   1.000
_cell.length_b   1.000
_cell.length_c   1.000
_cell.angle_alpha   90.00
_cell.angle_beta   90.00
_cell.angle_gamma   90.00
#
_symmetry.space_group_name_H-M   'P 1'
#
loop_
_entity.id
_entity.type
_entity.pdbx_description
1 polymer ?
#
loop_
_entity_poly.entity_id
_entity_poly.type
_entity_poly.pdbx_seq_one_letter_code
_entity_poly.pdbx_strand_id
1 'polypeptide(L)'
;DQQIPMLLVERQALNEAMEGEKDGHYHMPETRGLCLSEEQTVSSILKRPKIGENRICGVRTHPQKLTRKCEVTAILVLYGLPRLLTGSILAHELMHAWLRLKGYRNLSPEVEEGICQVLSHMWLESEVMPGSRNIPSSSTFASSSSSSFPSSKKAGKSDTEKKLGGFFIHQIAHDTSSAYGEGFRTANKAVNKFGLRRTLDHIRWTGNLLM
;
A
#
# COMPACT_ATOMS: atom_id res chain seq x y z
N ASP A 1 12.39 -16.18 7.15
CA ASP A 1 11.22 -15.43 6.64
C ASP A 1 10.46 -14.77 7.77
N GLN A 2 10.23 -13.47 7.67
CA GLN A 2 9.47 -12.72 8.67
C GLN A 2 8.02 -12.57 8.23
N GLN A 3 7.08 -12.85 9.12
CA GLN A 3 5.65 -12.65 8.88
C GLN A 3 5.21 -11.31 9.49
N ILE A 4 4.69 -10.42 8.65
CA ILE A 4 4.07 -9.15 9.07
C ILE A 4 2.56 -9.33 8.93
N PRO A 5 1.78 -9.25 10.02
CA PRO A 5 0.32 -9.36 9.95
C PRO A 5 -0.28 -8.17 9.20
N MET A 6 -1.25 -8.45 8.32
CA MET A 6 -2.12 -7.44 7.73
C MET A 6 -3.51 -7.53 8.38
N LEU A 7 -3.98 -6.42 8.94
CA LEU A 7 -5.25 -6.35 9.67
C LEU A 7 -6.21 -5.36 9.03
N LEU A 8 -7.46 -5.80 8.91
CA LEU A 8 -8.58 -4.91 8.58
C LEU A 8 -9.13 -4.31 9.87
N VAL A 9 -9.21 -2.99 9.93
CA VAL A 9 -9.56 -2.25 11.15
C VAL A 9 -10.70 -1.26 10.90
N GLU A 10 -11.38 -0.88 11.97
CA GLU A 10 -12.34 0.23 11.95
C GLU A 10 -11.61 1.58 12.02
N ARG A 11 -12.29 2.66 11.62
CA ARG A 11 -11.70 4.00 11.60
C ARG A 11 -11.18 4.45 12.96
N GLN A 12 -11.91 4.14 14.03
CA GLN A 12 -11.48 4.47 15.39
C GLN A 12 -10.15 3.79 15.73
N ALA A 13 -10.06 2.48 15.52
CA ALA A 13 -8.84 1.71 15.78
C ALA A 13 -7.66 2.18 14.91
N LEU A 14 -7.91 2.60 13.66
CA LEU A 14 -6.86 3.14 12.79
C LEU A 14 -6.34 4.50 13.29
N ASN A 15 -7.24 5.38 13.74
CA ASN A 15 -6.86 6.69 14.27
C ASN A 15 -6.08 6.55 15.59
N GLU A 16 -6.55 5.70 16.51
CA GLU A 16 -5.84 5.38 17.76
C GLU A 16 -4.45 4.77 17.48
N ALA A 17 -4.34 3.95 16.42
CA ALA A 17 -3.06 3.39 16.02
C ALA A 17 -2.10 4.45 15.46
N MET A 18 -2.61 5.38 14.68
CA MET A 18 -1.85 6.49 14.12
C MET A 18 -1.37 7.48 15.20
N GLU A 19 -2.13 7.71 16.27
CA GLU A 19 -1.71 8.53 17.41
C GLU A 19 -0.56 7.90 18.20
N GLY A 20 -0.49 6.56 18.22
CA GLY A 20 0.58 5.81 18.89
C GLY A 20 1.87 5.67 18.08
N GLU A 21 1.84 5.93 16.78
CA GLU A 21 2.97 5.76 15.87
C GLU A 21 3.88 7.00 15.88
N LYS A 22 5.16 6.82 16.22
CA LYS A 22 6.12 7.93 16.33
C LYS A 22 6.73 8.38 15.01
N ASP A 23 6.72 7.51 14.01
CA ASP A 23 7.27 7.77 12.66
C ASP A 23 6.21 8.29 11.67
N GLY A 24 4.97 8.58 12.13
CA GLY A 24 3.89 9.05 11.27
C GLY A 24 4.12 10.46 10.74
N HIS A 25 4.21 10.62 9.41
CA HIS A 25 4.22 11.94 8.76
C HIS A 25 2.77 12.41 8.55
N TYR A 26 2.28 13.20 9.49
CA TYR A 26 0.89 13.71 9.52
C TYR A 26 0.63 14.73 8.42
N HIS A 27 0.06 14.31 7.28
CA HIS A 27 -0.39 15.30 6.28
C HIS A 27 -1.51 14.86 5.31
N MET A 28 -2.35 13.89 5.67
CA MET A 28 -3.62 13.64 4.97
C MET A 28 -4.81 13.77 5.93
N PRO A 29 -5.93 14.44 5.54
CA PRO A 29 -7.10 14.57 6.41
C PRO A 29 -7.84 13.25 6.68
N GLU A 30 -7.54 12.18 5.93
CA GLU A 30 -8.08 10.84 6.20
C GLU A 30 -7.04 9.73 5.94
N THR A 31 -6.37 9.27 6.98
CA THR A 31 -5.56 8.05 6.94
C THR A 31 -6.46 6.84 6.69
N ARG A 32 -6.08 6.00 5.72
CA ARG A 32 -6.84 4.80 5.30
C ARG A 32 -6.01 3.52 5.35
N GLY A 33 -4.70 3.65 5.53
CA GLY A 33 -3.75 2.58 5.80
C GLY A 33 -2.68 3.08 6.77
N LEU A 34 -1.99 2.16 7.44
CA LEU A 34 -0.88 2.49 8.33
C LEU A 34 0.13 1.34 8.36
N CYS A 35 1.39 1.65 8.05
CA CYS A 35 2.54 0.81 8.36
C CYS A 35 2.98 1.06 9.81
N LEU A 36 2.60 0.16 10.72
CA LEU A 36 2.83 0.29 12.17
C LEU A 36 4.21 -0.27 12.54
N SER A 37 4.99 0.50 13.30
CA SER A 37 6.33 0.12 13.78
C SER A 37 6.32 -0.12 15.29
N GLU A 38 5.49 0.60 16.03
CA GLU A 38 5.39 0.52 17.48
C GLU A 38 4.55 -0.69 17.96
N GLU A 39 4.84 -1.17 19.17
CA GLU A 39 4.01 -2.21 19.83
C GLU A 39 2.70 -1.59 20.31
N GLN A 40 1.58 -2.15 19.85
CA GLN A 40 0.26 -1.66 20.21
C GLN A 40 -0.79 -2.77 20.21
N THR A 41 -1.88 -2.58 20.95
CA THR A 41 -3.06 -3.44 20.86
C THR A 41 -4.04 -2.80 19.89
N VAL A 42 -4.35 -3.50 18.79
CA VAL A 42 -5.24 -2.99 17.74
C VAL A 42 -6.48 -3.88 17.61
N SER A 43 -7.65 -3.25 17.57
CA SER A 43 -8.92 -3.94 17.35
C SER A 43 -9.10 -4.29 15.87
N SER A 44 -8.92 -5.57 15.54
CA SER A 44 -9.06 -6.09 14.17
C SER A 44 -10.45 -6.67 13.90
N ILE A 45 -10.89 -6.65 12.65
CA ILE A 45 -12.20 -7.18 12.25
C ILE A 45 -12.10 -8.69 12.00
N LEU A 46 -12.88 -9.47 12.76
CA LEU A 46 -12.80 -10.93 12.77
C LEU A 46 -13.93 -11.59 11.97
N LYS A 47 -15.09 -10.92 11.83
CA LYS A 47 -16.22 -11.40 11.01
C LYS A 47 -16.90 -10.25 10.27
N ARG A 48 -17.18 -10.46 8.98
CA ARG A 48 -18.07 -9.61 8.18
C ARG A 48 -19.49 -9.63 8.78
N PRO A 49 -20.24 -8.52 8.72
CA PRO A 49 -21.63 -8.52 9.16
C PRO A 49 -22.42 -9.55 8.35
N LYS A 50 -23.16 -10.43 9.04
CA LYS A 50 -24.12 -11.32 8.38
C LYS A 50 -25.40 -10.52 8.17
N ILE A 51 -25.71 -10.15 6.93
CA ILE A 51 -27.01 -9.61 6.55
C ILE A 51 -27.97 -10.81 6.47
N GLY A 52 -28.78 -10.97 7.51
CA GLY A 52 -29.96 -11.84 7.51
C GLY A 52 -31.22 -10.98 7.58
N GLU A 53 -32.35 -11.52 7.10
CA GLU A 53 -33.63 -10.87 6.77
C GLU A 53 -34.26 -9.94 7.83
N ASN A 54 -33.70 -9.82 9.05
CA ASN A 54 -34.14 -8.81 10.03
C ASN A 54 -33.13 -8.50 11.16
N ARG A 55 -31.83 -8.77 10.99
CA ARG A 55 -30.81 -8.40 12.01
C ARG A 55 -29.49 -8.00 11.35
N ILE A 56 -29.08 -6.74 11.50
CA ILE A 56 -27.69 -6.33 11.29
C ILE A 56 -26.91 -6.78 12.53
N CYS A 57 -26.30 -7.97 12.50
CA CYS A 57 -25.28 -8.27 13.50
C CYS A 57 -24.05 -7.41 13.18
N GLY A 58 -23.73 -6.48 14.07
CA GLY A 58 -22.60 -5.57 13.95
C GLY A 58 -21.28 -6.29 13.68
N VAL A 59 -20.33 -5.54 13.09
CA VAL A 59 -18.96 -5.99 12.90
C VAL A 59 -18.42 -6.52 14.24
N ARG A 60 -17.85 -7.73 14.24
CA ARG A 60 -17.18 -8.26 15.44
C ARG A 60 -15.70 -7.94 15.35
N THR A 61 -15.23 -7.11 16.25
CA THR A 61 -13.82 -6.79 16.43
C THR A 61 -13.18 -7.70 17.49
N HIS A 62 -11.87 -7.85 17.42
CA HIS A 62 -11.07 -8.56 18.40
C HIS A 62 -9.77 -7.81 18.65
N PRO A 63 -9.46 -7.47 19.91
CA PRO A 63 -8.20 -6.83 20.25
C PRO A 63 -7.06 -7.81 20.03
N GLN A 64 -6.11 -7.43 19.18
CA GLN A 64 -4.91 -8.20 18.90
C GLN A 64 -3.70 -7.41 19.39
N LYS A 65 -2.93 -8.01 20.29
CA LYS A 65 -1.65 -7.45 20.74
C LYS A 65 -0.58 -7.65 19.66
N LEU A 66 -0.10 -6.57 19.10
CA LEU A 66 0.95 -6.56 18.08
C LEU A 66 2.30 -6.29 18.75
N THR A 67 3.16 -7.30 18.79
CA THR A 67 4.48 -7.21 19.42
C THR A 67 5.54 -6.84 18.40
N ARG A 68 6.44 -5.93 18.77
CA ARG A 68 7.48 -5.46 17.87
C ARG A 68 8.55 -6.55 17.68
N LYS A 69 8.56 -7.15 16.49
CA LYS A 69 9.55 -8.18 16.11
C LYS A 69 10.63 -7.66 15.15
N CYS A 70 10.36 -6.57 14.42
CA CYS A 70 11.35 -5.85 13.61
C CYS A 70 10.94 -4.37 13.45
N GLU A 71 11.49 -3.70 12.44
CA GLU A 71 11.14 -2.33 12.07
C GLU A 71 9.67 -2.15 11.66
N VAL A 72 8.98 -3.20 11.21
CA VAL A 72 7.55 -3.18 10.86
C VAL A 72 6.81 -4.25 11.65
N THR A 73 5.84 -3.80 12.45
CA THR A 73 5.06 -4.63 13.35
C THR A 73 3.78 -5.14 12.70
N ALA A 74 3.07 -4.29 11.95
CA ALA A 74 1.85 -4.68 11.22
C ALA A 74 1.53 -3.71 10.08
N ILE A 75 0.66 -4.14 9.16
CA ILE A 75 0.03 -3.26 8.17
C ILE A 75 -1.47 -3.21 8.48
N LEU A 76 -1.99 -2.02 8.73
CA LEU A 76 -3.41 -1.80 8.99
C LEU A 76 -4.06 -1.21 7.75
N VAL A 77 -5.26 -1.67 7.40
CA VAL A 77 -6.06 -1.09 6.31
C VAL A 77 -7.49 -0.91 6.78
N LEU A 78 -8.08 0.24 6.48
CA LEU A 78 -9.47 0.53 6.81
C LEU A 78 -10.42 -0.45 6.09
N TYR A 79 -11.31 -1.07 6.86
CA TYR A 79 -12.28 -2.02 6.34
C TYR A 79 -13.44 -1.34 5.58
N GLY A 80 -14.00 -2.06 4.61
CA GLY A 80 -15.18 -1.63 3.86
C GLY A 80 -14.87 -0.77 2.63
N LEU A 81 -13.59 -0.55 2.32
CA LEU A 81 -13.18 0.19 1.13
C LEU A 81 -13.37 -0.64 -0.16
N PRO A 82 -13.59 0.00 -1.32
CA PRO A 82 -13.62 -0.69 -2.61
C PRO A 82 -12.33 -1.45 -2.89
N ARG A 83 -12.42 -2.62 -3.53
CA ARG A 83 -11.28 -3.51 -3.83
C ARG A 83 -10.05 -2.77 -4.40
N LEU A 84 -10.27 -1.86 -5.36
CA LEU A 84 -9.19 -1.09 -5.97
C LEU A 84 -8.52 -0.12 -4.98
N LEU A 85 -9.31 0.55 -4.14
CA LEU A 85 -8.77 1.45 -3.13
C LEU A 85 -8.02 0.68 -2.04
N THR A 86 -8.57 -0.44 -1.56
CA THR A 86 -7.89 -1.31 -0.61
C THR A 86 -6.55 -1.80 -1.16
N GLY A 87 -6.52 -2.24 -2.42
CA GLY A 87 -5.29 -2.73 -3.03
C GLY A 87 -4.25 -1.64 -3.28
N SER A 88 -4.67 -0.43 -3.66
CA SER A 88 -3.76 0.71 -3.82
C SER A 88 -3.15 1.16 -2.49
N ILE A 89 -3.97 1.24 -1.43
CA ILE A 89 -3.50 1.49 -0.06
C ILE A 89 -2.52 0.41 0.37
N LEU A 90 -2.86 -0.88 0.16
CA LEU A 90 -1.98 -1.96 0.55
C LEU A 90 -0.64 -1.92 -0.19
N ALA A 91 -0.64 -1.60 -1.48
CA ALA A 91 0.59 -1.42 -2.25
C ALA A 91 1.44 -0.25 -1.69
N HIS A 92 0.80 0.86 -1.31
CA HIS A 92 1.46 1.98 -0.66
C HIS A 92 2.12 1.56 0.66
N GLU A 93 1.38 0.94 1.58
CA GLU A 93 1.91 0.51 2.89
C GLU A 93 2.98 -0.58 2.77
N LEU A 94 2.88 -1.47 1.78
CA LEU A 94 3.91 -2.48 1.52
C LEU A 94 5.21 -1.85 1.04
N MET A 95 5.16 -0.71 0.34
CA MET A 95 6.35 0.02 -0.04
C MET A 95 7.04 0.62 1.18
N HIS A 96 6.29 1.29 2.06
CA HIS A 96 6.78 1.76 3.37
C HIS A 96 7.45 0.63 4.15
N ALA A 97 6.76 -0.50 4.28
CA ALA A 97 7.29 -1.66 4.98
C ALA A 97 8.59 -2.18 4.35
N TRP A 98 8.65 -2.25 3.02
CA TRP A 98 9.84 -2.70 2.30
C TRP A 98 11.03 -1.75 2.49
N LEU A 99 10.82 -0.43 2.45
CA LEU A 99 11.86 0.57 2.70
C LEU A 99 12.48 0.38 4.08
N ARG A 100 11.64 0.30 5.12
CA ARG A 100 12.08 0.06 6.51
C ARG A 100 12.88 -1.25 6.59
N LEU A 101 12.31 -2.37 6.16
CA LEU A 101 13.01 -3.67 6.18
C LEU A 101 14.34 -3.71 5.41
N LYS A 102 14.54 -2.83 4.43
CA LYS A 102 15.80 -2.71 3.68
C LYS A 102 16.78 -1.67 4.24
N GLY A 103 16.42 -1.01 5.34
CA GLY A 103 17.25 -0.06 6.05
C GLY A 103 17.33 1.31 5.38
N TYR A 104 16.31 1.68 4.61
CA TYR A 104 16.14 3.06 4.17
C TYR A 104 15.74 3.89 5.39
N ARG A 105 16.58 4.85 5.81
CA ARG A 105 16.38 5.65 7.01
C ARG A 105 16.53 7.13 6.66
N ASN A 106 15.81 7.97 7.41
CA ASN A 106 15.90 9.43 7.32
C ASN A 106 15.62 9.97 5.90
N LEU A 107 14.68 9.34 5.18
CA LEU A 107 14.20 9.89 3.91
C LEU A 107 13.35 11.13 4.20
N SER A 108 13.35 12.10 3.28
CA SER A 108 12.38 13.19 3.37
C SER A 108 10.98 12.67 3.05
N PRO A 109 9.92 13.28 3.60
CA PRO A 109 8.53 12.89 3.33
C PRO A 109 8.22 12.81 1.83
N GLU A 110 8.77 13.72 1.03
CA GLU A 110 8.56 13.77 -0.43
C GLU A 110 9.16 12.57 -1.15
N VAL A 111 10.29 12.05 -0.66
CA VAL A 111 10.96 10.89 -1.24
C VAL A 111 10.24 9.61 -0.84
N GLU A 112 9.96 9.45 0.45
CA GLU A 112 9.29 8.26 1.00
C GLU A 112 7.85 8.15 0.49
N GLU A 113 7.02 9.17 0.70
CA GLU A 113 5.63 9.15 0.22
C GLU A 113 5.55 9.12 -1.30
N GLY A 114 6.48 9.80 -1.99
CA GLY A 114 6.55 9.81 -3.44
C GLY A 114 6.72 8.42 -4.03
N ILE A 115 7.68 7.63 -3.53
CA ILE A 115 7.92 6.28 -4.05
C ILE A 115 6.81 5.30 -3.62
N CYS A 116 6.21 5.49 -2.43
CA CYS A 116 5.04 4.73 -1.98
C CYS A 116 3.81 4.99 -2.87
N GLN A 117 3.57 6.25 -3.27
CA GLN A 117 2.54 6.61 -4.24
C GLN A 117 2.81 6.03 -5.64
N VAL A 118 4.08 5.96 -6.07
CA VAL A 118 4.42 5.29 -7.34
C VAL A 118 4.01 3.82 -7.32
N LEU A 119 4.26 3.09 -6.23
CA LEU A 119 3.87 1.67 -6.18
C LEU A 119 2.34 1.50 -6.17
N SER A 120 1.62 2.36 -5.45
CA SER A 120 0.16 2.44 -5.46
C SER A 120 -0.39 2.68 -6.88
N HIS A 121 0.16 3.66 -7.59
CA HIS A 121 -0.22 4.00 -8.96
C HIS A 121 0.08 2.85 -9.95
N MET A 122 1.26 2.24 -9.87
CA MET A 122 1.63 1.09 -10.71
C MET A 122 0.68 -0.10 -10.51
N TRP A 123 0.30 -0.38 -9.26
CA TRP A 123 -0.67 -1.44 -8.96
C TRP A 123 -2.04 -1.13 -9.58
N LEU A 124 -2.56 0.09 -9.41
CA LEU A 124 -3.83 0.53 -9.99
C LEU A 124 -3.82 0.42 -11.52
N GLU A 125 -2.75 0.84 -12.18
CA GLU A 125 -2.62 0.73 -13.64
C GLU A 125 -2.59 -0.72 -14.11
N SER A 126 -1.91 -1.62 -13.38
CA SER A 126 -1.93 -3.06 -13.68
C SER A 126 -3.34 -3.65 -13.53
N GLU A 127 -4.15 -3.06 -12.65
CA GLU A 127 -5.53 -3.45 -12.47
C GLU A 127 -6.45 -2.85 -13.54
N VAL A 128 -6.29 -1.59 -13.92
CA VAL A 128 -7.21 -0.93 -14.88
C VAL A 128 -6.85 -1.23 -16.32
N MET A 129 -5.57 -1.42 -16.62
CA MET A 129 -5.01 -1.59 -17.97
C MET A 129 -4.13 -2.85 -18.08
N PRO A 130 -4.68 -4.08 -17.93
CA PRO A 130 -3.90 -5.32 -17.85
C PRO A 130 -3.16 -5.75 -19.13
N GLY A 131 -2.97 -4.87 -20.11
CA GLY A 131 -2.24 -5.16 -21.36
C GLY A 131 -1.35 -4.02 -21.89
N SER A 132 -1.18 -2.92 -21.13
CA SER A 132 -0.46 -1.73 -21.63
C SER A 132 1.03 -1.68 -21.23
N ARG A 133 1.51 -2.59 -20.37
CA ARG A 133 2.90 -2.58 -19.88
C ARG A 133 3.65 -3.87 -20.17
N ASN A 134 4.52 -3.82 -21.18
CA ASN A 134 5.68 -4.69 -21.29
C ASN A 134 6.70 -4.27 -20.22
N ILE A 135 6.57 -4.78 -19.00
CA ILE A 135 7.63 -4.64 -17.99
C ILE A 135 8.80 -5.53 -18.44
N PRO A 136 10.02 -5.00 -18.67
CA PRO A 136 11.17 -5.85 -18.93
C PRO A 136 11.47 -6.63 -17.66
N SER A 137 11.24 -7.94 -17.71
CA SER A 137 11.67 -8.87 -16.67
C SER A 137 13.20 -8.87 -16.63
N SER A 138 13.79 -8.24 -15.62
CA SER A 138 15.20 -8.45 -15.29
C SER A 138 15.29 -9.72 -14.44
N SER A 139 15.56 -10.84 -15.12
CA SER A 139 15.79 -12.16 -14.54
C SER A 139 17.10 -12.20 -13.75
N THR A 140 17.08 -12.77 -12.54
CA THR A 140 18.02 -13.84 -12.11
C THR A 140 17.69 -14.32 -10.71
N PHE A 141 16.80 -15.33 -10.62
CA PHE A 141 16.97 -16.43 -9.68
C PHE A 141 16.39 -17.68 -10.35
N ALA A 142 17.27 -18.63 -10.66
CA ALA A 142 16.89 -19.93 -11.18
C ALA A 142 16.40 -20.81 -10.04
N SER A 143 15.22 -21.41 -10.18
CA SER A 143 15.05 -22.88 -10.25
C SER A 143 13.60 -23.29 -9.97
N SER A 144 13.04 -23.98 -10.98
CA SER A 144 12.12 -25.13 -10.91
C SER A 144 10.96 -25.12 -9.89
N SER A 145 9.74 -25.04 -10.41
CA SER A 145 8.79 -26.19 -10.49
C SER A 145 7.39 -25.64 -10.78
N SER A 146 6.80 -26.13 -11.87
CA SER A 146 5.44 -25.82 -12.29
C SER A 146 4.42 -26.36 -11.27
N SER A 147 3.88 -25.49 -10.43
CA SER A 147 2.52 -25.64 -9.93
C SER A 147 1.65 -24.64 -10.68
N SER A 148 1.04 -25.13 -11.77
CA SER A 148 -0.02 -24.45 -12.51
C SER A 148 -1.20 -24.21 -11.57
N PHE A 149 -1.21 -23.04 -10.91
CA PHE A 149 -2.43 -22.51 -10.33
C PHE A 149 -3.36 -22.15 -11.48
N PRO A 150 -4.60 -22.66 -11.52
CA PRO A 150 -5.52 -22.30 -12.57
C PRO A 150 -5.71 -20.79 -12.48
N SER A 151 -5.31 -20.07 -13.53
CA SER A 151 -5.73 -18.68 -13.67
C SER A 151 -7.25 -18.71 -13.72
N SER A 152 -7.90 -18.43 -12.58
CA SER A 152 -9.32 -18.12 -12.60
C SER A 152 -9.43 -16.99 -13.60
N LYS A 153 -10.09 -17.25 -14.74
CA LYS A 153 -10.38 -16.26 -15.78
C LYS A 153 -10.77 -14.98 -15.05
N LYS A 154 -9.88 -13.98 -15.02
CA LYS A 154 -10.10 -12.72 -14.32
C LYS A 154 -11.35 -12.16 -14.98
N ALA A 155 -12.50 -12.32 -14.32
CA ALA A 155 -13.79 -11.94 -14.87
C ALA A 155 -13.64 -10.53 -15.44
N GLY A 156 -14.07 -10.33 -16.69
CA GLY A 156 -13.88 -9.06 -17.39
C GLY A 156 -14.26 -7.91 -16.47
N LYS A 157 -13.29 -7.07 -16.11
CA LYS A 157 -13.49 -5.97 -15.16
C LYS A 157 -14.61 -5.10 -15.68
N SER A 158 -15.61 -4.84 -14.85
CA SER A 158 -16.75 -4.01 -15.24
C SER A 158 -16.26 -2.61 -15.62
N ASP A 159 -16.96 -1.95 -16.54
CA ASP A 159 -16.59 -0.58 -16.92
C ASP A 159 -16.69 0.40 -15.74
N THR A 160 -17.53 0.10 -14.74
CA THR A 160 -17.57 0.81 -13.47
C THR A 160 -16.26 0.68 -12.69
N GLU A 161 -15.67 -0.51 -12.64
CA GLU A 161 -14.41 -0.75 -11.96
C GLU A 161 -13.25 -0.05 -12.68
N LYS A 162 -13.25 -0.04 -14.02
CA LYS A 162 -12.27 0.73 -14.81
C LYS A 162 -12.38 2.24 -14.56
N LYS A 163 -13.60 2.80 -14.58
CA LYS A 163 -13.83 4.23 -14.27
C LYS A 163 -13.41 4.58 -12.85
N LEU A 164 -13.73 3.73 -11.88
CA LEU A 164 -13.33 3.90 -10.48
C LEU A 164 -11.80 3.87 -10.33
N GLY A 165 -11.12 2.92 -10.98
CA GLY A 165 -9.67 2.88 -10.97
C GLY A 165 -9.02 4.08 -11.67
N GLY A 166 -9.58 4.52 -12.80
CA GLY A 166 -9.16 5.75 -13.48
C GLY A 166 -9.31 6.99 -12.58
N PHE A 167 -10.37 7.07 -11.79
CA PHE A 167 -10.56 8.11 -10.78
C PHE A 167 -9.45 8.10 -9.73
N PHE A 168 -9.10 6.93 -9.16
CA PHE A 168 -8.01 6.85 -8.18
C PHE A 168 -6.63 7.16 -8.77
N ILE A 169 -6.35 6.70 -9.99
CA ILE A 169 -5.14 7.07 -10.74
C ILE A 169 -5.06 8.59 -10.89
N HIS A 170 -6.15 9.22 -11.31
CA HIS A 170 -6.22 10.68 -11.46
C HIS A 170 -6.02 11.40 -10.12
N GLN A 171 -6.60 10.90 -9.03
CA GLN A 171 -6.42 11.48 -7.69
C GLN A 171 -4.96 11.48 -7.26
N ILE A 172 -4.23 10.37 -7.42
CA ILE A 172 -2.80 10.30 -7.08
C ILE A 172 -2.00 11.27 -7.95
N ALA A 173 -2.29 11.33 -9.26
CA ALA A 173 -1.54 12.18 -10.18
C ALA A 173 -1.72 13.68 -9.95
N HIS A 174 -2.93 14.09 -9.52
CA HIS A 174 -3.31 15.49 -9.33
C HIS A 174 -3.39 15.89 -7.85
N ASP A 175 -2.84 15.09 -6.95
CA ASP A 175 -2.71 15.47 -5.55
C ASP A 175 -1.87 16.76 -5.45
N THR A 176 -2.36 17.75 -4.70
CA THR A 176 -1.76 19.08 -4.56
C THR A 176 -0.82 19.19 -3.36
N SER A 177 -0.74 18.15 -2.51
CA SER A 177 0.19 18.12 -1.39
C SER A 177 1.64 18.03 -1.88
N SER A 178 2.56 18.58 -1.10
CA SER A 178 3.99 18.52 -1.43
C SER A 178 4.52 17.08 -1.31
N ALA A 179 4.33 16.43 -0.16
CA ALA A 179 4.83 15.07 0.07
C ALA A 179 4.19 14.03 -0.87
N TYR A 180 2.86 13.95 -0.95
CA TYR A 180 2.20 12.91 -1.75
C TYR A 180 2.07 13.30 -3.21
N GLY A 181 1.74 14.56 -3.52
CA GLY A 181 1.53 15.02 -4.89
C GLY A 181 2.83 15.34 -5.64
N GLU A 182 3.61 16.29 -5.16
CA GLU A 182 4.89 16.65 -5.79
C GLU A 182 5.92 15.53 -5.67
N GLY A 183 5.98 14.87 -4.52
CA GLY A 183 6.80 13.66 -4.31
C GLY A 183 6.45 12.56 -5.31
N PHE A 184 5.15 12.26 -5.52
CA PHE A 184 4.72 11.31 -6.54
C PHE A 184 5.17 11.73 -7.94
N ARG A 185 4.91 12.98 -8.35
CA ARG A 185 5.27 13.44 -9.71
C ARG A 185 6.76 13.34 -9.96
N THR A 186 7.58 13.69 -8.98
CA THR A 186 9.04 13.60 -9.06
C THR A 186 9.51 12.15 -9.10
N ALA A 187 9.00 11.30 -8.20
CA ALA A 187 9.36 9.89 -8.13
C ALA A 187 8.90 9.13 -9.38
N ASN A 188 7.68 9.39 -9.87
CA ASN A 188 7.14 8.77 -11.07
C ASN A 188 7.94 9.16 -12.31
N LYS A 189 8.39 10.43 -12.42
CA LYS A 189 9.31 10.87 -13.48
C LYS A 189 10.62 10.09 -13.43
N ALA A 190 11.21 9.93 -12.24
CA ALA A 190 12.44 9.16 -12.06
C ALA A 190 12.26 7.68 -12.44
N VAL A 191 11.20 7.04 -11.96
CA VAL A 191 10.89 5.63 -12.25
C VAL A 191 10.60 5.40 -13.73
N ASN A 192 9.89 6.31 -14.40
CA ASN A 192 9.65 6.18 -15.85
C ASN A 192 10.93 6.36 -16.67
N LYS A 193 11.88 7.20 -16.23
CA LYS A 193 13.14 7.46 -16.92
C LYS A 193 14.21 6.39 -16.67
N PHE A 194 14.32 5.91 -15.43
CA PHE A 194 15.43 5.06 -14.99
C PHE A 194 15.01 3.64 -14.55
N GLY A 195 13.72 3.42 -14.35
CA GLY A 195 13.17 2.17 -13.81
C GLY A 195 13.19 2.14 -12.28
N LEU A 196 12.21 1.44 -11.68
CA LEU A 196 11.99 1.39 -10.24
C LEU A 196 13.23 0.97 -9.45
N ARG A 197 13.90 -0.10 -9.89
CA ARG A 197 15.09 -0.63 -9.20
C ARG A 197 16.22 0.39 -9.11
N ARG A 198 16.54 1.07 -10.23
CA ARG A 198 17.62 2.08 -10.24
C ARG A 198 17.26 3.29 -9.38
N THR A 199 16.00 3.70 -9.40
CA THR A 199 15.50 4.76 -8.52
C THR A 199 15.68 4.39 -7.04
N LEU A 200 15.29 3.18 -6.65
CA LEU A 200 15.44 2.69 -5.27
C LEU A 200 16.90 2.54 -4.86
N ASP A 201 17.76 2.04 -5.75
CA ASP A 201 19.19 1.95 -5.49
C ASP A 201 19.77 3.34 -5.22
N HIS A 202 19.41 4.34 -6.04
CA HIS A 202 19.88 5.72 -5.83
C HIS A 202 19.37 6.33 -4.52
N ILE A 203 18.07 6.19 -4.21
CA ILE A 203 17.50 6.66 -2.93
C ILE A 203 18.28 6.06 -1.76
N ARG A 204 18.71 4.80 -1.86
CA ARG A 204 19.50 4.15 -0.80
C ARG A 204 20.85 4.83 -0.58
N TRP A 205 21.48 5.31 -1.64
CA TRP A 205 22.80 5.93 -1.58
C TRP A 205 22.75 7.41 -1.22
N THR A 206 21.73 8.14 -1.69
CA THR A 206 21.69 9.61 -1.59
C THR A 206 20.58 10.15 -0.70
N GLY A 207 19.60 9.32 -0.33
CA GLY A 207 18.38 9.74 0.34
C GLY A 207 17.43 10.56 -0.53
N ASN A 208 17.74 10.74 -1.82
CA ASN A 208 17.04 11.67 -2.72
C ASN A 208 16.52 10.96 -3.98
N LEU A 209 15.59 11.59 -4.69
CA LEU A 209 15.09 11.10 -5.97
C LEU A 209 16.07 11.42 -7.12
N LEU A 210 16.18 10.48 -8.05
CA LEU A 210 16.93 10.65 -9.30
C LEU A 210 16.24 11.69 -10.20
N MET A 211 16.98 12.72 -10.63
CA MET A 211 16.50 13.74 -11.58
C MET A 211 17.02 13.50 -13.00
#